data_AF-A0A7L4DS60-F1
#
_entry.id   AF-A0A7L4DS60-F1
#
_cell.length_a   1.000
_cell.length_b   1.000
_cell.length_c   1.000
_cell.angle_alpha   90.00
_cell.angle_beta   90.00
_cell.angle_gamma   90.00
#
_symmetry.space_group_name_H-M   'P 1'
#
loop_
_entity.id
_entity.type
_entity.pdbx_description
1 polymer ?
#
loop_
_entity_poly.entity_id
_entity_poly.type
_entity_poly.pdbx_seq_one_letter_code
_entity_poly.pdbx_strand_id
1 'polypeptide(L)' 'PYFIDLKRPQDQGLNHTCNYYLQPEEDVTIGVWHTVPAALWKNARGKDQLWFEDALGSSHPVILYLHGNAGTR' A
#
# COMPACT_ATOMS: atom_id res chain seq x y z
N PRO A 1 4.36 16.35 -16.96
CA PRO A 1 4.21 15.85 -15.57
C PRO A 1 4.94 14.51 -15.42
N TYR A 2 5.68 14.31 -14.32
CA TYR A 2 6.30 13.01 -14.04
C TYR A 2 5.18 12.00 -13.78
N PHE A 3 5.06 10.99 -14.65
CA PHE A 3 4.01 9.98 -14.52
C PHE A 3 4.49 8.92 -13.52
N ILE A 4 3.96 8.99 -12.30
CA ILE A 4 4.24 8.00 -11.26
C ILE A 4 3.24 6.86 -11.42
N ASP A 5 3.72 5.64 -11.65
CA ASP A 5 2.88 4.45 -11.56
C ASP A 5 2.67 4.09 -10.08
N LEU A 6 1.56 4.56 -9.50
CA LEU A 6 1.20 4.29 -8.11
C LEU A 6 0.92 2.80 -7.82
N LYS A 7 0.76 1.97 -8.86
CA LYS A 7 0.62 0.52 -8.71
C LYS A 7 1.95 -0.17 -8.38
N ARG A 8 3.07 0.55 -8.52
CA ARG A 8 4.43 0.02 -8.35
C ARG A 8 5.20 0.79 -7.27
N PRO A 9 4.79 0.70 -5.99
CA PRO A 9 5.46 1.40 -4.89
C PRO A 9 6.97 1.09 -4.78
N GLN A 10 7.41 -0.10 -5.22
CA GLN A 10 8.83 -0.47 -5.29
C GLN A 10 9.66 0.47 -6.20
N ASP A 11 9.07 1.03 -7.25
CA ASP A 11 9.75 1.97 -8.14
C ASP A 11 10.01 3.33 -7.43
N GLN A 12 9.35 3.57 -6.28
CA GLN A 12 9.55 4.71 -5.38
C GLN A 12 10.41 4.35 -4.15
N GLY A 13 11.06 3.17 -4.14
CA GLY A 13 11.90 2.71 -3.04
C GLY A 13 11.16 1.99 -1.91
N LEU A 14 9.85 1.76 -2.05
CA LEU A 14 9.02 1.10 -1.03
C LEU A 14 8.94 -0.41 -1.28
N ASN A 15 9.99 -1.13 -0.86
CA ASN A 15 10.23 -2.55 -1.23
C ASN A 15 9.46 -3.59 -0.41
N HIS A 16 8.62 -3.17 0.54
CA HIS A 16 7.79 -4.03 1.39
C HIS A 16 6.39 -3.42 1.54
N THR A 17 5.93 -2.84 0.43
CA THR A 17 4.67 -2.12 0.31
C THR A 17 3.93 -2.65 -0.90
N CYS A 18 2.63 -2.89 -0.75
CA CYS A 18 1.76 -3.24 -1.86
C CYS A 18 0.70 -2.16 -2.07
N ASN A 19 0.18 -2.07 -3.30
CA ASN A 19 -0.88 -1.15 -3.65
C ASN A 19 -2.23 -1.88 -3.70
N TYR A 20 -3.26 -1.21 -3.20
CA TYR A 20 -4.66 -1.61 -3.29
C TYR A 20 -5.50 -0.45 -3.86
N TYR A 21 -6.67 -0.82 -4.38
CA TYR A 21 -7.75 0.13 -4.63
C TYR A 21 -8.99 -0.34 -3.86
N LEU A 22 -9.50 0.52 -2.99
CA LEU A 22 -10.69 0.27 -2.20
C LEU A 22 -11.85 1.10 -2.73
N GLN A 23 -13.07 0.56 -2.62
CA GLN A 23 -14.30 1.24 -3.00
C GLN A 23 -15.24 1.32 -1.78
N PRO A 24 -15.05 2.30 -0.88
CA PRO A 24 -15.86 2.42 0.33
C PRO A 24 -17.30 2.89 0.03
N GLU A 25 -17.51 3.60 -1.07
CA GLU A 25 -18.78 4.14 -1.52
C GLU A 25 -18.94 3.90 -3.04
N GLU A 26 -20.18 3.97 -3.53
CA GLU A 26 -20.47 3.90 -4.96
C GLU A 26 -19.74 5.02 -5.71
N ASP A 27 -19.12 4.69 -6.85
CA ASP A 27 -18.31 5.59 -7.67
C ASP A 27 -17.06 6.21 -7.02
N VAL A 28 -16.74 5.89 -5.76
CA VAL A 28 -15.53 6.35 -5.08
C VAL A 28 -14.46 5.26 -5.10
N THR A 29 -13.29 5.57 -5.64
CA THR A 29 -12.11 4.68 -5.59
C THR A 29 -10.95 5.35 -4.87
N ILE A 30 -10.44 4.71 -3.82
CA ILE A 30 -9.31 5.19 -3.02
C ILE A 30 -8.10 4.29 -3.25
N GLY A 31 -6.98 4.88 -3.66
CA GLY A 31 -5.70 4.18 -3.70
C GLY A 31 -5.10 4.07 -2.30
N VAL A 32 -4.66 2.87 -1.93
CA VAL A 32 -4.02 2.61 -0.64
C VAL A 32 -2.66 1.96 -0.87
N TRP A 33 -1.67 2.38 -0.10
CA TRP A 33 -0.41 1.66 0.05
C TRP A 33 -0.37 1.02 1.42
N HIS A 34 -0.14 -0.29 1.46
CA HIS A 34 0.03 -1.04 2.70
C HIS A 34 1.48 -1.48 2.81
N THR A 35 2.16 -0.92 3.80
CA THR A 35 3.53 -1.26 4.15
C THR A 35 3.53 -2.13 5.39
N VAL A 36 4.13 -3.31 5.33
CA VAL A 36 4.24 -4.17 6.53
C VAL A 36 5.27 -3.60 7.52
N PRO A 37 5.18 -3.94 8.81
CA PRO A 37 6.22 -3.58 9.78
C PRO A 37 7.61 -3.99 9.32
N ALA A 38 8.63 -3.21 9.71
CA ALA A 38 10.02 -3.52 9.39
C ALA A 38 10.40 -4.95 9.78
N ALA A 39 9.92 -5.49 10.92
CA ALA A 39 10.20 -6.87 11.30
C ALA A 39 9.83 -7.92 10.23
N LEU A 40 8.85 -7.64 9.37
CA LEU A 40 8.36 -8.54 8.32
C LEU A 40 8.93 -8.24 6.93
N TRP A 41 9.80 -7.23 6.78
CA TRP A 41 10.26 -6.76 5.47
C TRP A 41 10.94 -7.86 4.63
N LYS A 42 11.67 -8.78 5.28
CA LYS A 42 12.32 -9.92 4.60
C LYS A 42 11.29 -10.92 4.09
N ASN A 43 10.24 -11.16 4.87
CA ASN A 43 9.19 -12.13 4.56
C ASN A 43 8.30 -11.63 3.41
N ALA A 44 8.13 -10.30 3.30
CA ALA A 44 7.35 -9.66 2.25
C ALA A 44 7.99 -9.72 0.85
N ARG A 45 9.28 -10.06 0.74
CA ARG A 45 9.98 -10.11 -0.54
C ARG A 45 9.34 -11.15 -1.47
N GLY A 46 8.90 -10.70 -2.65
CA GLY A 46 8.31 -11.55 -3.68
C GLY A 46 6.94 -12.12 -3.30
N LYS A 47 6.30 -11.57 -2.27
CA LYS A 47 4.95 -11.96 -1.85
C LYS A 47 3.90 -11.26 -2.69
N ASP A 48 2.76 -11.93 -2.81
CA ASP A 48 1.59 -11.45 -3.52
C ASP A 48 0.63 -10.71 -2.59
N GLN A 49 -0.43 -10.17 -3.18
CA GLN A 49 -1.42 -9.36 -2.47
C GLN A 49 -2.10 -10.12 -1.32
N LEU A 50 -2.42 -11.41 -1.51
CA LEU A 50 -3.05 -12.25 -0.49
C LEU A 50 -2.20 -12.35 0.78
N TRP A 51 -0.88 -12.53 0.62
CA TRP A 51 0.01 -12.57 1.78
C TRP A 51 0.03 -11.24 2.56
N PHE A 52 -0.04 -10.10 1.86
CA PHE A 52 -0.13 -8.79 2.52
C PHE A 52 -1.49 -8.63 3.23
N GLU A 53 -2.59 -9.10 2.66
CA GLU A 53 -3.90 -9.08 3.32
C GLU A 53 -3.89 -9.92 4.60
N ASP A 54 -3.33 -11.13 4.56
CA ASP A 54 -3.16 -11.98 5.74
C ASP A 54 -2.30 -11.31 6.82
N ALA A 55 -1.25 -10.58 6.43
CA ALA A 55 -0.36 -9.88 7.36
C ALA A 55 -1.06 -8.77 8.17
N LEU A 56 -2.14 -8.18 7.65
CA LEU A 56 -2.97 -7.21 8.38
C LEU A 56 -3.65 -7.83 9.60
N GLY A 57 -3.93 -9.14 9.58
CA GLY A 57 -4.51 -9.87 10.71
C GLY A 57 -3.54 -10.20 11.83
N SER A 58 -2.28 -9.74 11.76
CA SER A 58 -1.28 -10.00 12.79
C SER A 58 -1.50 -9.16 14.06
N SER A 59 -0.75 -9.47 15.12
CA SER A 59 -0.79 -8.72 16.39
C SER A 59 0.00 -7.39 16.38
N HIS A 60 0.55 -6.99 15.23
CA HIS A 60 1.30 -5.74 15.10
C HIS A 60 0.35 -4.54 15.05
N PRO A 61 0.71 -3.40 15.66
CA PRO A 61 -0.12 -2.20 15.60
C PRO A 61 -0.20 -1.66 14.16
N VAL A 62 -1.36 -1.09 13.82
CA VAL A 62 -1.62 -0.44 12.53
C VAL A 62 -1.62 1.07 12.70
N ILE A 63 -0.97 1.77 11.76
CA ILE A 63 -1.00 3.23 11.65
C ILE A 63 -1.71 3.58 10.35
N LEU A 64 -2.75 4.40 10.44
CA LEU A 64 -3.43 4.96 9.26
C LEU A 64 -2.89 6.37 8.99
N TYR A 65 -2.29 6.56 7.82
CA TYR A 65 -1.80 7.85 7.35
C TYR A 65 -2.57 8.27 6.10
N LEU A 66 -3.28 9.39 6.19
CA LEU A 66 -4.18 9.89 5.14
C LEU A 66 -3.63 11.21 4.59
N HIS A 67 -3.48 11.31 3.28
CA HIS A 67 -3.11 12.54 2.59
C HIS A 67 -3.75 12.59 1.19
N GLY A 68 -3.86 13.78 0.61
CA GLY A 68 -4.21 13.94 -0.81
C GLY A 68 -2.99 13.79 -1.71
N ASN A 69 -3.19 13.41 -2.96
CA ASN A 69 -2.10 13.37 -3.94
C ASN A 69 -1.77 14.79 -4.42
N ALA A 70 -0.51 15.20 -4.33
CA ALA A 70 -0.08 16.50 -4.83
C ALA A 70 -0.23 16.53 -6.36
N GLY A 71 -1.03 17.48 -6.88
CA GLY A 71 -1.19 17.71 -8.32
C GLY A 71 -2.45 17.13 -8.97
N THR A 72 -3.31 16.43 -8.22
CA THR A 72 -4.68 16.11 -8.65
C THR A 72 -5.63 17.11 -7.98
N ARG A 73 -5.81 18.27 -8.62
CA ARG A 73 -6.85 19.27 -8.31
C ARG A 73 -7.78 19.38 -9.50
#